data_AF-A0A660QEM6-F1
#
_entry.id   AF-A0A660QEM6-F1
#
_cell.length_a   1.000
_cell.length_b   1.000
_cell.length_c   1.000
_cell.angle_alpha   90.00
_cell.angle_beta   90.00
_cell.angle_gamma   90.00
#
_symmetry.space_group_name_H-M   'P 1'
#
loop_
_entity.id
_entity.type
_entity.pdbx_description
1 polymer ?
#
loop_
_entity_poly.entity_id
_entity_poly.type
_entity_poly.pdbx_seq_one_letter_code
_entity_poly.pdbx_strand_id
1 'polypeptide(L)'
;MRFEELFDLNTWWKDPENIKIDRHIVLFEEKKYKYHPEKILNQIKIDQAGIYTLRGPRQIGKTSALKLLIRALLASDVDPKRIVYLPCDNMKDRFELTDIIMRYVRVFTQDRKLFLFIDEATLIPDWQLAIKYLVDTGFLDKAVVVITGSSAYDLKIS
;
A
#
# COMPACT_ATOMS: atom_id res chain seq x y z
N MET A 1 -11.31 -2.85 10.72
CA MET A 1 -11.65 -1.99 9.57
C MET A 1 -12.85 -2.54 8.80
N ARG A 2 -13.88 -1.71 8.60
CA ARG A 2 -15.02 -2.08 7.74
C ARG A 2 -14.70 -1.80 6.27
N PHE A 3 -15.35 -2.52 5.35
CA PHE A 3 -15.10 -2.36 3.91
C PHE A 3 -15.45 -0.94 3.43
N GLU A 4 -16.47 -0.32 4.02
CA GLU A 4 -16.91 1.04 3.68
C GLU A 4 -15.84 2.09 4.01
N GLU A 5 -15.05 1.88 5.08
CA GLU A 5 -13.98 2.80 5.50
C GLU A 5 -12.88 2.92 4.45
N LEU A 6 -12.78 1.96 3.52
CA LEU A 6 -11.79 2.00 2.45
C LEU A 6 -12.10 3.07 1.40
N PHE A 7 -13.36 3.45 1.20
CA PHE A 7 -13.70 4.57 0.31
C PHE A 7 -13.20 5.90 0.85
N ASP A 8 -13.16 6.06 2.17
CA ASP A 8 -12.64 7.25 2.84
C ASP A 8 -11.10 7.29 2.79
N LEU A 9 -10.45 6.13 2.85
CA LEU A 9 -8.99 5.99 2.77
C LEU A 9 -8.44 6.08 1.35
N ASN A 10 -9.27 5.75 0.37
CA ASN A 10 -8.94 5.68 -1.06
C ASN A 10 -9.85 6.65 -1.85
N THR A 11 -9.85 7.91 -1.45
CA THR A 11 -10.69 8.96 -2.04
C THR A 11 -10.52 9.11 -3.55
N TRP A 12 -9.38 8.70 -4.09
CA TRP A 12 -9.12 8.67 -5.54
C TRP A 12 -10.02 7.71 -6.32
N TRP A 13 -10.68 6.74 -5.67
CA TRP A 13 -11.67 5.88 -6.33
C TRP A 13 -12.90 6.63 -6.82
N LYS A 14 -13.23 7.76 -6.19
CA LYS A 14 -14.31 8.65 -6.63
C LYS A 14 -13.82 9.63 -7.69
N ASP A 15 -12.66 10.23 -7.46
CA ASP A 15 -12.02 11.18 -8.36
C ASP A 15 -10.49 11.09 -8.19
N PRO A 16 -9.72 10.71 -9.22
CA PRO A 16 -8.25 10.63 -9.16
C PRO A 16 -7.60 11.87 -8.57
N GLU A 17 -8.19 13.05 -8.78
CA GLU A 17 -7.66 14.33 -8.32
C GLU A 17 -7.69 14.48 -6.80
N ASN A 18 -8.49 13.69 -6.09
CA ASN A 18 -8.54 13.69 -4.62
C ASN A 18 -7.20 13.30 -3.98
N ILE A 19 -6.27 12.69 -4.72
CA ILE A 19 -4.91 12.46 -4.21
C ILE A 19 -4.18 13.78 -3.91
N LYS A 20 -4.55 14.90 -4.56
CA LYS A 20 -3.92 16.21 -4.36
C LYS A 20 -4.27 16.83 -3.01
N ILE A 21 -5.41 16.44 -2.42
CA ILE A 21 -5.85 16.90 -1.09
C ILE A 21 -5.50 15.90 0.02
N ASP A 22 -4.82 14.78 -0.30
CA ASP A 22 -4.28 13.87 0.71
C ASP A 22 -3.29 14.62 1.62
N ARG A 23 -3.43 14.44 2.93
CA ARG A 23 -2.61 15.14 3.94
C ARG A 23 -1.11 15.01 3.69
N HIS A 24 -0.62 13.82 3.34
CA HIS A 24 0.80 13.60 3.11
C HIS A 24 1.29 14.26 1.83
N ILE A 25 0.42 14.34 0.81
CA ILE A 25 0.72 15.04 -0.44
C ILE A 25 0.74 16.55 -0.22
N VAL A 26 -0.26 17.11 0.46
CA VAL A 26 -0.29 18.55 0.79
C VAL A 26 0.94 18.95 1.59
N LEU A 27 1.23 18.22 2.68
CA LEU A 27 2.41 18.50 3.52
C LEU A 27 3.72 18.37 2.76
N PHE A 28 3.80 17.49 1.75
CA PHE A 28 4.95 17.36 0.87
C PHE A 28 5.08 18.57 -0.06
N GLU A 29 3.98 19.03 -0.66
CA GLU A 29 3.97 20.16 -1.58
C GLU A 29 4.30 21.50 -0.89
N GLU A 30 3.94 21.65 0.38
CA GLU A 30 4.26 22.83 1.20
C GLU A 30 5.74 22.93 1.61
N LYS A 31 6.52 21.84 1.53
CA LYS A 31 7.94 21.90 1.91
C LYS A 31 8.74 22.70 0.89
N LYS A 32 9.58 23.62 1.39
CA LYS A 32 10.58 24.35 0.60
C LYS A 32 11.53 23.42 -0.16
N TYR A 33 11.96 22.34 0.49
CA TYR A 33 12.82 21.33 -0.09
C TYR A 33 12.07 20.00 -0.16
N LYS A 34 11.84 19.53 -1.38
CA LYS A 34 11.09 18.31 -1.67
C LYS A 34 12.06 17.19 -1.95
N TYR A 35 12.19 16.26 -1.00
CA TYR A 35 12.97 15.05 -1.21
C TYR A 35 12.09 13.99 -1.87
N HIS A 36 12.35 13.72 -3.15
CA HIS A 36 11.74 12.60 -3.84
C HIS A 36 12.61 11.35 -3.62
N PRO A 37 12.10 10.27 -3.00
CA PRO A 37 12.87 9.07 -2.73
C PRO A 37 13.02 8.19 -3.99
N GLU A 38 13.46 8.78 -5.12
CA GLU A 38 13.53 8.14 -6.43
C GLU A 38 14.35 6.85 -6.40
N LYS A 39 15.49 6.83 -5.69
CA LYS A 39 16.33 5.63 -5.55
C LYS A 39 15.57 4.45 -4.95
N ILE A 40 14.64 4.69 -4.04
CA ILE A 40 13.84 3.64 -3.39
C ILE A 40 12.65 3.27 -4.27
N LEU A 41 11.94 4.28 -4.79
CA LEU A 41 10.75 4.07 -5.60
C LEU A 41 11.08 3.37 -6.93
N ASN A 42 12.23 3.68 -7.55
CA ASN A 42 12.67 3.05 -8.80
C ASN A 42 13.07 1.58 -8.62
N GLN A 43 13.27 1.09 -7.38
CA GLN A 43 13.49 -0.34 -7.11
C GLN A 43 12.17 -1.13 -7.13
N ILE A 44 11.03 -0.44 -6.98
CA ILE A 44 9.70 -1.06 -7.05
C ILE A 44 9.32 -1.13 -8.54
N LYS A 45 9.43 -2.32 -9.13
CA LYS A 45 9.08 -2.56 -10.52
C LYS A 45 7.56 -2.65 -10.67
N ILE A 46 6.92 -1.51 -10.88
CA ILE A 46 5.45 -1.41 -11.03
C ILE A 46 4.91 -2.16 -12.26
N ASP A 47 5.78 -2.50 -13.21
CA ASP A 47 5.46 -3.27 -14.41
C ASP A 47 5.47 -4.79 -14.18
N GLN A 48 5.81 -5.28 -12.99
CA GLN A 48 5.86 -6.72 -12.69
C GLN A 48 5.16 -7.01 -11.37
N ALA A 49 4.31 -8.05 -11.35
CA ALA A 49 3.73 -8.52 -10.09
C ALA A 49 4.85 -8.94 -9.15
N GLY A 50 4.72 -8.61 -7.86
CA GLY A 50 5.79 -8.78 -6.90
C GLY A 50 5.46 -8.17 -5.55
N ILE A 51 6.18 -8.63 -4.53
CA ILE A 51 6.04 -8.15 -3.16
C ILE A 51 7.29 -7.38 -2.77
N TYR A 52 7.10 -6.13 -2.40
CA TYR A 52 8.14 -5.19 -2.00
C TYR A 52 7.90 -4.81 -0.56
N THR A 53 8.96 -4.80 0.26
CA THR A 53 8.88 -4.32 1.64
C THR A 53 9.78 -3.10 1.81
N LEU A 54 9.18 -1.96 2.16
CA LEU A 54 9.87 -0.73 2.51
C LEU A 54 10.04 -0.66 4.04
N ARG A 55 11.23 -1.00 4.52
CA ARG A 55 11.57 -0.99 5.94
C ARG A 55 12.30 0.27 6.35
N GLY A 56 12.05 0.70 7.59
CA GLY A 56 12.90 1.66 8.27
C GLY A 56 12.24 2.28 9.50
N PRO A 57 12.99 3.10 10.27
CA PRO A 57 12.48 3.75 11.48
C PRO A 57 11.17 4.51 11.27
N ARG A 58 10.44 4.76 12.36
CA ARG A 58 9.27 5.65 12.30
C ARG A 58 9.72 7.06 11.87
N GLN A 59 8.81 7.79 11.22
CA GLN A 59 9.01 9.20 10.81
C GLN A 59 10.07 9.46 9.72
N ILE A 60 10.53 8.44 8.99
CA ILE A 60 11.47 8.62 7.85
C ILE A 60 10.79 8.91 6.51
N GLY A 61 9.46 9.04 6.48
CA GLY A 61 8.69 9.36 5.26
C GLY A 61 8.22 8.16 4.44
N LYS A 62 8.09 6.95 5.02
CA LYS A 62 7.60 5.74 4.32
C LYS A 62 6.18 5.93 3.76
N THR A 63 5.23 6.37 4.59
CA THR A 63 3.85 6.66 4.17
C THR A 63 3.82 7.71 3.06
N SER A 64 4.61 8.79 3.19
CA SER A 64 4.73 9.81 2.14
C SER A 64 5.28 9.22 0.84
N ALA A 65 6.26 8.31 0.89
CA ALA A 65 6.77 7.63 -0.29
C ALA A 65 5.69 6.78 -0.97
N LEU A 66 4.86 6.05 -0.21
CA LEU A 66 3.73 5.31 -0.76
C LEU A 66 2.72 6.24 -1.44
N LYS A 67 2.33 7.34 -0.79
CA LYS A 67 1.38 8.31 -1.34
C LYS A 67 1.90 8.97 -2.61
N LEU A 68 3.21 9.28 -2.67
CA LEU A 68 3.86 9.78 -3.87
C LEU A 68 3.83 8.75 -5.01
N LEU A 69 4.03 7.46 -4.71
CA LEU A 69 3.92 6.39 -5.69
C LEU A 69 2.48 6.19 -6.19
N ILE A 70 1.49 6.23 -5.29
CA ILE A 70 0.06 6.23 -5.65
C ILE A 70 -0.27 7.40 -6.58
N ARG A 71 0.21 8.61 -6.27
CA ARG A 71 0.03 9.78 -7.12
C ARG A 71 0.64 9.59 -8.51
N ALA A 72 1.84 8.99 -8.59
CA ALA A 72 2.49 8.70 -9.87
C ALA A 72 1.72 7.65 -10.69
N LEU A 73 1.15 6.62 -10.05
CA LEU A 73 0.31 5.62 -10.72
C LEU A 73 -0.98 6.23 -11.26
N LEU A 74 -1.65 7.08 -10.49
CA LEU A 74 -2.85 7.81 -10.92
C LEU A 74 -2.56 8.71 -12.12
N ALA A 75 -1.38 9.37 -12.14
CA ALA A 75 -0.95 10.18 -13.28
C ALA A 75 -0.57 9.35 -14.52
N SER A 76 -0.37 8.03 -14.37
CA SER A 76 0.00 7.10 -15.43
C SER A 76 -1.20 6.33 -16.01
N ASP A 77 -2.41 6.88 -15.85
CA ASP A 77 -3.69 6.32 -16.35
C ASP A 77 -4.03 4.90 -15.84
N VAL A 78 -3.51 4.54 -14.66
CA VAL A 78 -3.96 3.35 -13.94
C VAL A 78 -5.35 3.61 -13.38
N ASP A 79 -6.30 2.70 -13.66
CA ASP A 79 -7.65 2.76 -13.08
C ASP A 79 -7.56 2.92 -11.55
N PRO A 80 -8.08 4.03 -10.98
CA PRO A 80 -7.98 4.33 -9.56
C PRO A 80 -8.46 3.20 -8.66
N LYS A 81 -9.50 2.46 -9.06
CA LYS A 81 -10.08 1.36 -8.29
C LYS A 81 -9.12 0.17 -8.11
N ARG A 82 -8.03 0.16 -8.88
CA ARG A 82 -6.99 -0.88 -8.89
C ARG A 82 -5.78 -0.46 -8.07
N ILE A 83 -5.83 0.72 -7.46
CA ILE A 83 -4.85 1.23 -6.51
C ILE A 83 -5.50 1.25 -5.14
N VAL A 84 -5.03 0.39 -4.24
CA VAL A 84 -5.61 0.19 -2.92
C VAL A 84 -4.55 0.51 -1.87
N TYR A 85 -4.88 1.42 -0.97
CA TYR A 85 -4.11 1.80 0.20
C TYR A 85 -4.81 1.29 1.46
N LEU A 86 -4.06 0.55 2.27
CA LEU A 86 -4.49 -0.12 3.49
C LEU A 86 -3.55 0.29 4.64
N PRO A 87 -3.92 1.29 5.45
CA PRO A 87 -3.23 1.56 6.70
C PRO A 87 -3.62 0.52 7.75
N CYS A 88 -2.63 -0.10 8.39
CA CYS A 88 -2.86 -1.16 9.37
C CYS A 88 -3.18 -0.64 10.79
N ASP A 89 -3.18 0.67 11.04
CA ASP A 89 -3.40 1.27 12.37
C ASP A 89 -4.74 0.88 13.01
N ASN A 90 -5.79 0.66 12.19
CA ASN A 90 -7.14 0.29 12.66
C ASN A 90 -7.55 -1.13 12.23
N MET A 91 -6.56 -2.00 12.02
CA MET A 91 -6.75 -3.39 11.68
C MET A 91 -6.54 -4.27 12.90
N LYS A 92 -7.47 -5.20 13.12
CA LYS A 92 -7.57 -6.04 14.31
C LYS A 92 -6.46 -7.10 14.34
N ASP A 93 -6.29 -7.84 13.24
CA ASP A 93 -5.39 -8.98 13.17
C ASP A 93 -5.08 -9.39 11.71
N ARG A 94 -4.23 -10.39 11.54
CA ARG A 94 -3.83 -10.92 10.22
C ARG A 94 -4.99 -11.54 9.44
N PHE A 95 -6.05 -12.01 10.11
CA PHE A 95 -7.20 -12.60 9.43
C PHE A 95 -8.06 -11.51 8.80
N GLU A 96 -8.23 -10.38 9.49
CA GLU A 96 -8.87 -9.19 8.91
C GLU A 96 -8.08 -8.65 7.71
N LEU A 97 -6.73 -8.58 7.80
CA LEU A 97 -5.88 -8.22 6.66
C LEU A 97 -6.13 -9.13 5.46
N THR A 98 -6.11 -10.44 5.70
CA THR A 98 -6.30 -11.46 4.67
C THR A 98 -7.67 -11.33 4.01
N ASP A 99 -8.74 -11.22 4.78
CA ASP A 99 -10.11 -11.14 4.28
C ASP A 99 -10.32 -9.87 3.44
N ILE A 100 -9.85 -8.70 3.91
CA ILE A 100 -9.95 -7.46 3.15
C ILE A 100 -9.22 -7.57 1.80
N ILE A 101 -7.99 -8.08 1.79
CA ILE A 101 -7.22 -8.22 0.55
C ILE A 101 -7.93 -9.19 -0.41
N MET A 102 -8.39 -10.35 0.07
CA MET A 102 -9.10 -11.34 -0.75
C MET A 102 -10.37 -10.75 -1.38
N ARG A 103 -11.14 -9.96 -0.63
CA ARG A 103 -12.34 -9.29 -1.14
C ARG A 103 -11.99 -8.33 -2.27
N TYR A 104 -10.95 -7.51 -2.13
CA TYR A 104 -10.51 -6.59 -3.19
C TYR A 104 -10.00 -7.30 -4.43
N VAL A 105 -9.13 -8.29 -4.24
CA VAL A 105 -8.59 -9.07 -5.35
C VAL A 105 -9.73 -9.69 -6.17
N ARG A 106 -10.74 -10.28 -5.53
CA ARG A 106 -11.87 -10.90 -6.23
C ARG A 106 -12.70 -9.90 -7.04
N VAL A 107 -12.80 -8.65 -6.59
CA VAL A 107 -13.58 -7.61 -7.28
C VAL A 107 -12.80 -6.97 -8.44
N PHE A 108 -11.49 -6.74 -8.27
CA PHE A 108 -10.72 -5.86 -9.18
C PHE A 108 -9.64 -6.55 -10.03
N THR A 109 -9.49 -7.88 -9.89
CA THR A 109 -8.50 -8.66 -10.63
C THR A 109 -9.16 -9.39 -11.81
N GLN A 110 -9.61 -8.61 -12.80
CA GLN A 110 -10.06 -9.12 -14.11
C GLN A 110 -8.91 -9.02 -15.13
N ASP A 111 -7.90 -9.89 -14.98
CA ASP A 111 -6.71 -10.00 -15.86
C ASP A 111 -5.72 -8.83 -15.93
N ARG A 112 -5.98 -7.74 -15.23
CA ARG A 112 -5.06 -6.61 -15.14
C ARG A 112 -4.33 -6.60 -13.79
N LYS A 113 -3.29 -5.78 -13.62
CA LYS A 113 -2.49 -5.73 -12.38
C LYS A 113 -3.11 -4.92 -11.24
N LEU A 114 -3.17 -5.46 -10.02
CA LEU A 114 -3.62 -4.72 -8.83
C LEU A 114 -2.42 -4.07 -8.14
N PHE A 115 -2.56 -2.84 -7.65
CA PHE A 115 -1.54 -2.16 -6.83
C PHE A 115 -2.04 -2.10 -5.38
N LEU A 116 -1.33 -2.76 -4.48
CA LEU A 116 -1.71 -2.89 -3.08
C LEU A 116 -0.63 -2.27 -2.18
N PHE A 117 -1.01 -1.25 -1.43
CA PHE A 117 -0.13 -0.49 -0.54
C PHE A 117 -0.55 -0.75 0.91
N ILE A 118 0.23 -1.56 1.63
CA ILE A 118 -0.04 -1.95 3.02
C ILE A 118 0.89 -1.13 3.92
N ASP A 119 0.36 -0.15 4.66
CA ASP A 119 1.15 0.76 5.49
C ASP A 119 1.18 0.31 6.95
N GLU A 120 2.38 0.35 7.56
CA GLU A 120 2.66 -0.04 8.94
C GLU A 120 2.17 -1.47 9.30
N ALA A 121 2.40 -2.43 8.39
CA ALA A 121 2.01 -3.84 8.56
C ALA A 121 2.58 -4.47 9.85
N THR A 122 3.69 -3.96 10.37
CA THR A 122 4.30 -4.39 11.64
C THR A 122 3.43 -4.16 12.86
N LEU A 123 2.37 -3.36 12.76
CA LEU A 123 1.37 -3.22 13.82
C LEU A 123 0.51 -4.48 13.98
N ILE A 124 0.45 -5.33 12.96
CA ILE A 124 -0.32 -6.57 12.96
C ILE A 124 0.63 -7.74 13.29
N PRO A 125 0.41 -8.45 14.41
CA PRO A 125 1.16 -9.66 14.70
C PRO A 125 1.02 -10.69 13.56
N ASP A 126 2.14 -11.31 13.19
CA ASP A 126 2.20 -12.34 12.16
C ASP A 126 1.64 -11.95 10.78
N TRP A 127 1.69 -10.66 10.42
CA TRP A 127 1.24 -10.18 9.11
C TRP A 127 1.90 -10.92 7.94
N GLN A 128 3.15 -11.40 8.13
CA GLN A 128 3.89 -12.17 7.14
C GLN A 128 3.16 -13.47 6.78
N LEU A 129 2.47 -14.11 7.73
CA LEU A 129 1.70 -15.32 7.47
C LEU A 129 0.46 -15.02 6.62
N ALA A 130 -0.17 -13.85 6.78
CA ALA A 130 -1.26 -13.42 5.89
C ALA A 130 -0.76 -13.22 4.46
N ILE A 131 0.37 -12.51 4.29
CA ILE A 131 0.95 -12.29 2.96
C ILE A 131 1.38 -13.62 2.32
N LYS A 132 2.04 -14.50 3.09
CA LYS A 132 2.42 -15.83 2.62
C LYS A 132 1.20 -16.63 2.16
N TYR A 133 0.13 -16.66 2.96
CA TYR A 133 -1.09 -17.36 2.60
C TYR A 133 -1.67 -16.83 1.29
N LEU A 134 -1.73 -15.51 1.11
CA LEU A 134 -2.26 -14.87 -0.10
C LEU A 134 -1.41 -15.16 -1.35
N VAL A 135 -0.09 -15.30 -1.19
CA VAL A 135 0.82 -15.73 -2.26
C VAL A 135 0.60 -17.20 -2.60
N ASP A 136 0.64 -18.08 -1.59
CA ASP A 136 0.54 -19.52 -1.77
C ASP A 136 -0.79 -19.93 -2.41
N THR A 137 -1.84 -19.12 -2.22
CA THR A 137 -3.18 -19.33 -2.78
C THR A 137 -3.44 -18.60 -4.10
N GLY A 138 -2.42 -17.91 -4.66
CA GLY A 138 -2.50 -17.24 -5.96
C GLY A 138 -3.28 -15.93 -5.98
N PHE A 139 -3.75 -15.43 -4.83
CA PHE A 139 -4.48 -14.16 -4.75
C PHE A 139 -3.63 -12.95 -5.17
N LEU A 140 -2.31 -13.05 -5.07
CA LEU A 140 -1.39 -11.95 -5.37
C LEU A 140 -0.61 -12.14 -6.69
N ASP A 141 -0.94 -13.14 -7.51
CA ASP A 141 -0.20 -13.46 -8.76
C ASP A 141 -0.16 -12.31 -9.77
N LYS A 142 -1.19 -11.45 -9.74
CA LYS A 142 -1.31 -10.27 -10.60
C LYS A 142 -1.19 -8.96 -9.79
N ALA A 143 -0.61 -8.99 -8.60
CA ALA A 143 -0.52 -7.83 -7.73
C ALA A 143 0.93 -7.30 -7.60
N VAL A 144 1.06 -5.97 -7.63
CA VAL A 144 2.23 -5.25 -7.11
C VAL A 144 1.89 -4.87 -5.68
N VAL A 145 2.54 -5.49 -4.71
CA VAL A 145 2.30 -5.26 -3.29
C VAL A 145 3.48 -4.51 -2.71
N VAL A 146 3.23 -3.35 -2.10
CA VAL A 146 4.24 -2.57 -1.38
C VAL A 146 3.83 -2.48 0.08
N ILE A 147 4.66 -3.01 0.95
CA ILE A 147 4.40 -3.16 2.38
C ILE A 147 5.38 -2.29 3.15
N THR A 148 4.92 -1.45 4.07
CA THR A 148 5.80 -0.72 4.98
C THR A 148 5.76 -1.32 6.38
N GLY A 149 6.80 -1.04 7.16
CA GLY A 149 6.79 -1.30 8.59
C GLY A 149 8.03 -0.75 9.28
N SER A 150 8.00 -0.75 10.61
CA SER A 150 9.13 -0.41 11.47
C SER A 150 10.29 -1.40 11.33
N SER A 151 11.42 -1.05 11.98
CA SER A 151 12.73 -1.70 11.88
C SER A 151 12.70 -3.24 11.94
N ALA A 152 13.70 -3.86 11.31
CA ALA A 152 13.94 -5.31 11.31
C ALA A 152 14.16 -5.94 12.70
N TYR A 153 14.29 -5.15 13.77
CA TYR A 153 14.36 -5.70 15.13
C TYR A 153 13.07 -6.44 15.52
N ASP A 154 11.92 -6.06 14.95
CA ASP A 154 10.64 -6.75 15.14
C ASP A 154 10.59 -8.12 14.45
N LEU A 155 11.57 -8.47 13.59
CA LEU A 155 11.69 -9.81 13.00
C LEU A 155 12.38 -10.82 13.92
N LYS A 156 12.99 -10.39 15.04
CA LYS A 156 13.62 -11.33 15.99
C LYS A 156 12.62 -12.09 16.86
N ILE A 157 11.34 -11.72 16.83
CA ILE A 157 10.25 -12.36 17.58
C ILE A 157 9.09 -12.67 16.63
N SER A 158 9.41 -13.15 15.43
CA SER A 158 8.46 -13.74 14.46
C SER A 158 8.79 -15.23 14.30
#